data_AF-A0A8S0FWF5-F1
#
_entry.id   AF-A0A8S0FWF5-F1
#
_cell.length_a   1.000
_cell.length_b   1.000
_cell.length_c   1.000
_cell.angle_alpha   90.00
_cell.angle_beta   90.00
_cell.angle_gamma   90.00
#
_symmetry.space_group_name_H-M   'P 1'
#
loop_
_entity.id
_entity.type
_entity.pdbx_description
1 polymer ?
#
loop_
_entity_poly.entity_id
_entity_poly.type
_entity_poly.pdbx_seq_one_letter_code
_entity_poly.pdbx_strand_id
1 'polypeptide(L)'
;MSEALKILNNIRTLRAQARECTLETLEEMLEKLEVVVNERREEESAAAAEVEERTRKLQQYREMLIADGIDPNELLNSLAAFIAR
;
A
#
# COMPACT_ATOMS: atom_id res chain seq x y z
N MET A 1 -1.64 -5.90 17.21
CA MET A 1 -2.85 -5.06 17.27
C MET A 1 -3.02 -4.61 18.72
N SER A 2 -3.10 -3.30 18.97
CA SER A 2 -3.27 -2.75 20.33
C SER A 2 -4.54 -3.28 21.00
N GLU A 3 -4.55 -3.41 22.33
CA GLU A 3 -5.73 -3.84 23.10
C GLU A 3 -6.94 -2.93 22.85
N ALA A 4 -6.74 -1.62 22.67
CA ALA A 4 -7.80 -0.68 22.32
C ALA A 4 -8.44 -0.99 20.95
N LEU A 5 -7.62 -1.34 19.95
CA LEU A 5 -8.09 -1.72 18.62
C LEU A 5 -8.79 -3.09 18.63
N LYS A 6 -8.40 -4.00 19.51
CA LYS A 6 -9.09 -5.29 19.68
C LYS A 6 -10.53 -5.11 20.19
N ILE A 7 -10.75 -4.16 21.10
CA ILE A 7 -12.08 -3.83 21.62
C ILE A 7 -12.97 -3.26 20.50
N LEU A 8 -12.42 -2.35 19.69
CA LEU A 8 -13.11 -1.77 18.52
C LEU A 8 -13.45 -2.83 17.45
N ASN A 9 -12.62 -3.88 17.31
CA ASN A 9 -12.83 -4.95 16.33
C ASN A 9 -13.93 -5.95 16.76
N ASN A 10 -14.32 -5.98 18.03
CA ASN A 10 -15.41 -6.85 18.49
C ASN A 10 -16.72 -6.07 18.63
N ILE A 11 -17.64 -6.32 17.69
CA ILE A 11 -18.92 -5.60 17.62
C ILE A 11 -19.80 -5.79 18.87
N ARG A 12 -19.65 -6.89 19.62
CA ARG A 12 -20.45 -7.12 20.85
C ARG A 12 -19.99 -6.22 21.97
N THR A 13 -18.68 -6.14 22.21
CA THR A 13 -18.10 -5.24 23.21
C THR A 13 -18.26 -3.78 22.80
N LEU A 14 -18.07 -3.47 21.51
CA LEU A 14 -18.27 -2.11 20.99
C LEU A 14 -19.71 -1.64 21.19
N ARG A 15 -20.71 -2.48 20.92
CA ARG A 15 -22.13 -2.15 21.18
C ARG A 15 -22.45 -1.99 22.66
N ALA A 16 -21.78 -2.71 23.55
CA ALA A 16 -21.99 -2.56 24.99
C ALA A 16 -21.47 -1.19 25.44
N GLN A 17 -20.26 -0.82 25.04
CA GLN A 17 -19.65 0.48 25.35
C GLN A 17 -20.39 1.65 24.70
N ALA A 18 -20.86 1.50 23.46
CA ALA A 18 -21.60 2.54 22.75
C ALA A 18 -22.93 2.94 23.43
N ARG A 19 -23.51 2.07 24.28
CA ARG A 19 -24.72 2.42 25.07
C ARG A 19 -24.43 3.42 26.17
N GLU A 20 -23.17 3.56 26.58
CA GLU A 20 -22.71 4.49 27.60
C GLU A 20 -22.30 5.85 27.01
N CYS A 21 -22.39 6.01 25.67
CA CYS A 21 -22.05 7.23 24.94
C CYS A 21 -23.28 7.83 24.26
N THR A 22 -23.23 9.13 23.95
CA THR A 22 -24.24 9.77 23.09
C THR A 22 -23.98 9.46 21.62
N LEU A 23 -25.02 9.60 20.80
CA LEU A 23 -24.90 9.43 19.35
C LEU A 23 -23.88 10.41 18.75
N GLU A 24 -23.92 11.68 19.18
CA GLU A 24 -23.00 12.73 18.72
C GLU A 24 -21.53 12.35 18.98
N THR A 25 -21.20 11.83 20.16
CA THR A 25 -19.84 11.36 20.45
C THR A 25 -19.45 10.16 19.57
N LEU A 26 -20.38 9.25 19.26
CA LEU A 26 -20.11 8.12 18.36
C LEU A 26 -19.85 8.60 16.93
N GLU A 27 -20.57 9.62 16.46
CA GLU A 27 -20.36 10.24 15.15
C GLU A 27 -18.99 10.94 15.07
N GLU A 28 -18.59 11.70 16.09
CA GLU A 28 -17.23 12.30 16.14
C GLU A 28 -16.12 11.24 16.14
N MET A 29 -16.33 10.12 16.85
CA MET A 29 -15.38 9.01 16.86
C MET A 29 -15.29 8.33 15.49
N LEU A 30 -16.44 8.19 14.80
CA LEU A 30 -16.50 7.64 13.45
C LEU A 30 -15.74 8.55 12.47
N GLU A 31 -15.98 9.86 12.49
CA GLU A 31 -15.29 10.82 11.61
C GLU A 31 -13.77 10.73 11.77
N LYS A 32 -13.27 10.69 13.01
CA LYS A 32 -11.82 10.52 13.27
C LYS A 32 -11.28 9.20 12.75
N LEU A 33 -12.04 8.11 12.89
CA LEU A 33 -11.63 6.81 12.38
C LEU A 33 -11.64 6.77 10.86
N GLU A 34 -12.62 7.42 10.22
CA GLU A 34 -12.71 7.55 8.77
C GLU A 34 -11.50 8.30 8.20
N VAL A 35 -11.08 9.40 8.83
CA VAL A 35 -9.85 10.12 8.46
C VAL A 35 -8.64 9.19 8.47
N VAL A 36 -8.40 8.48 9.59
CA VAL A 36 -7.26 7.55 9.73
C VAL A 36 -7.33 6.42 8.70
N VAL A 37 -8.52 5.89 8.42
CA VAL A 37 -8.71 4.84 7.41
C VAL A 37 -8.41 5.36 6.01
N ASN A 38 -8.83 6.59 5.70
CA ASN A 38 -8.58 7.20 4.39
C ASN A 38 -7.10 7.51 4.19
N GLU A 39 -6.42 8.08 5.20
CA GLU A 39 -4.96 8.29 5.16
C GLU A 39 -4.22 6.98 4.85
N ARG A 40 -4.56 5.89 5.56
CA ARG A 40 -3.97 4.56 5.33
C ARG A 40 -4.27 4.01 3.94
N ARG A 41 -5.48 4.22 3.41
CA ARG A 41 -5.85 3.81 2.04
C ARG A 41 -5.07 4.60 0.99
N GLU A 42 -4.89 5.90 1.19
CA GLU A 42 -4.12 6.76 0.30
C GLU A 42 -2.64 6.34 0.29
N GLU A 43 -2.05 6.08 1.45
CA GLU A 43 -0.68 5.56 1.56
C GLU A 43 -0.52 4.23 0.81
N GLU A 44 -1.44 3.28 1.02
CA GLU A 44 -1.40 1.96 0.36
C GLU A 44 -1.62 2.08 -1.15
N SER A 45 -2.54 2.96 -1.58
CA SER A 45 -2.78 3.24 -3.00
C SER A 45 -1.58 3.92 -3.67
N ALA A 46 -0.92 4.86 -2.99
CA ALA A 46 0.27 5.53 -3.50
C ALA A 46 1.44 4.56 -3.65
N ALA A 47 1.66 3.70 -2.65
CA ALA A 47 2.66 2.64 -2.71
C ALA A 47 2.37 1.65 -3.85
N ALA A 48 1.10 1.25 -4.03
CA ALA A 48 0.71 0.39 -5.14
C ALA A 48 0.94 1.05 -6.51
N ALA A 49 0.57 2.33 -6.66
CA ALA A 49 0.75 3.09 -7.89
C ALA A 49 2.24 3.28 -8.24
N GLU A 50 3.11 3.50 -7.25
CA GLU A 50 4.56 3.60 -7.47
C GLU A 50 5.14 2.27 -7.98
N VAL A 51 4.73 1.14 -7.38
CA VAL A 51 5.14 -0.20 -7.82
C VAL A 51 4.64 -0.49 -9.23
N GLU A 52 3.40 -0.14 -9.53
CA GLU A 52 2.82 -0.30 -10.86
C GLU A 52 3.55 0.55 -11.89
N GLU A 53 3.82 1.83 -11.60
CA GLU A 53 4.55 2.72 -12.51
C GLU A 53 5.97 2.21 -12.76
N ARG A 54 6.68 1.78 -11.72
CA ARG A 54 8.01 1.18 -11.84
C ARG A 54 7.96 -0.07 -12.70
N THR A 55 6.99 -0.95 -12.49
CA THR A 55 6.82 -2.19 -13.25
C THR A 55 6.50 -1.90 -14.72
N ARG A 56 5.61 -0.94 -14.98
CA ARG A 56 5.26 -0.48 -16.33
C ARG A 56 6.48 0.07 -17.06
N LYS A 57 7.27 0.94 -16.42
CA LYS A 57 8.51 1.47 -17.00
C LYS A 57 9.50 0.36 -17.33
N LEU A 58 9.73 -0.58 -16.40
CA LEU A 58 10.61 -1.72 -16.64
C LEU A 58 10.15 -2.58 -17.81
N GLN A 59 8.84 -2.80 -17.95
CA GLN A 59 8.29 -3.56 -19.06
C GLN A 59 8.46 -2.82 -20.40
N GLN A 60 8.20 -1.51 -20.43
CA GLN A 60 8.46 -0.68 -21.62
C GLN A 60 9.93 -0.72 -22.03
N TYR A 61 10.87 -0.58 -21.09
CA TYR A 61 12.31 -0.70 -21.40
C TYR A 61 12.68 -2.09 -21.90
N ARG A 62 12.11 -3.14 -21.32
CA ARG A 62 12.33 -4.51 -21.78
C ARG A 62 11.90 -4.69 -23.24
N GLU A 63 10.73 -4.15 -23.60
CA GLU A 63 10.20 -4.22 -24.97
C GLU A 63 11.07 -3.43 -25.95
N MET A 64 11.56 -2.25 -25.57
CA MET A 64 12.49 -1.45 -26.39
C MET A 64 13.81 -2.18 -26.65
N LEU A 65 14.42 -2.79 -25.62
CA LEU A 65 15.67 -3.55 -25.79
C LEU A 65 15.50 -4.72 -26.77
N ILE A 66 14.40 -5.45 -26.65
CA ILE A 66 14.08 -6.55 -27.57
C ILE A 66 13.86 -6.02 -29.00
N ALA A 67 13.18 -4.89 -29.16
CA ALA A 67 12.96 -4.26 -30.47
C ALA A 67 14.27 -3.85 -31.14
N ASP A 68 15.26 -3.40 -30.35
CA ASP A 68 16.61 -3.07 -30.81
C ASP A 68 17.51 -4.31 -31.00
N GLY A 69 16.96 -5.53 -30.79
CA GLY A 69 17.67 -6.79 -30.97
C GLY A 69 18.60 -7.17 -29.81
N ILE A 70 18.46 -6.52 -28.66
CA ILE A 70 19.27 -6.75 -27.46
C ILE A 70 18.49 -7.64 -26.49
N ASP A 71 19.04 -8.79 -26.10
CA ASP A 71 18.47 -9.61 -25.03
C ASP A 71 18.71 -8.93 -23.66
N PRO A 72 17.66 -8.58 -22.91
CA PRO A 72 17.81 -7.96 -21.59
C PRO A 72 18.64 -8.79 -20.60
N ASN A 73 18.58 -10.12 -20.65
CA ASN A 73 19.34 -10.98 -19.75
C ASN A 73 20.84 -10.96 -20.07
N GLU A 74 21.19 -10.96 -21.36
CA GLU A 74 22.59 -10.87 -21.81
C GLU A 74 23.20 -9.53 -21.41
N LEU A 75 22.47 -8.43 -21.62
CA LEU A 75 22.89 -7.08 -21.24
C LEU A 75 23.11 -6.96 -19.72
N LEU A 76 22.20 -7.49 -18.90
CA LEU A 76 22.33 -7.45 -17.44
C LEU A 76 23.52 -8.28 -16.94
N ASN A 77 23.75 -9.47 -17.51
CA ASN A 77 24.90 -10.31 -17.17
C ASN A 77 26.23 -9.65 -17.56
N SER A 78 26.27 -8.99 -18.72
CA SER A 78 27.43 -8.19 -19.18
C SER A 78 27.76 -7.04 -18.21
N LEU A 79 26.74 -6.27 -17.81
CA LEU A 79 26.89 -5.16 -16.85
C LEU A 79 27.33 -5.65 -15.46
N ALA A 80 26.75 -6.74 -14.96
CA ALA A 80 27.15 -7.32 -13.68
C ALA A 80 28.62 -7.76 -13.68
N ALA A 81 29.09 -8.38 -14.76
CA ALA A 81 30.49 -8.76 -14.93
C ALA A 81 31.43 -7.54 -15.05
N PHE A 82 30.95 -6.44 -15.63
CA PHE A 82 31.71 -5.19 -15.74
C PHE A 82 31.85 -4.47 -14.39
N ILE A 83 30.81 -4.44 -13.57
CA ILE A 83 30.80 -3.77 -12.25
C ILE A 83 31.58 -4.59 -11.20
N ALA A 84 31.64 -5.91 -11.35
CA ALA A 84 32.35 -6.80 -10.42
C ALA A 84 33.88 -6.86 -10.64
N ARG A 85 34.43 -6.02 -11.52
CA ARG A 85 35.85 -5.99 -11.90
C ARG A 85 36.52 -4.70 -11.41
#